data_AF-A0A938PSH1-F1
#
_entry.id   AF-A0A938PSH1-F1
#
_cell.length_a   1.000
_cell.length_b   1.000
_cell.length_c   1.000
_cell.angle_alpha   90.00
_cell.angle_beta   90.00
_cell.angle_gamma   90.00
#
_symmetry.space_group_name_H-M   'P 1'
#
loop_
_entity.id
_entity.type
_entity.pdbx_description
1 polymer ?
#
loop_
_entity_poly.entity_id
_entity_poly.type
_entity_poly.pdbx_seq_one_letter_code
_entity_poly.pdbx_strand_id
1 'polypeptide(L)'
;MARWSDAALYLPFALLPEVAGWLIVLFVIAAVISEMTGVVAVQIGASRRYDGPMGKSDRAFVFAVIALALGLGLPPAAWMNELFAVILLLTLATSYNRARKALAEVNS
;
A
#
# COMPACT_ATOMS: atom_id res chain seq x y z
N MET A 1 -13.10 2.88 5.30
CA MET A 1 -12.48 2.80 6.64
C MET A 1 -11.04 2.37 6.43
N ALA A 2 -10.07 3.27 6.67
CA ALA A 2 -8.67 2.87 6.73
C ALA A 2 -8.59 1.71 7.73
N ARG A 3 -8.19 0.53 7.28
CA ARG A 3 -8.12 -0.61 8.18
C ARG A 3 -6.88 -0.37 9.04
N TRP A 4 -7.09 -0.03 10.31
CA TRP A 4 -6.03 0.12 11.31
C TRP A 4 -5.03 -1.06 11.29
N SER A 5 -5.48 -2.23 10.83
CA SER A 5 -4.65 -3.40 10.54
C SER A 5 -3.46 -3.12 9.62
N ASP A 6 -3.64 -2.33 8.57
CA ASP A 6 -2.62 -2.10 7.55
C ASP A 6 -1.49 -1.24 8.17
N ALA A 7 -1.84 -0.18 8.90
CA ALA A 7 -0.86 0.63 9.62
C ALA A 7 -0.12 -0.19 10.69
N ALA A 8 -0.84 -1.01 11.47
CA ALA A 8 -0.25 -1.88 12.48
C ALA A 8 0.71 -2.92 11.88
N LEU A 9 0.41 -3.43 10.67
CA LEU A 9 1.25 -4.39 9.96
C LEU A 9 2.51 -3.75 9.38
N TYR A 10 2.42 -2.51 8.89
CA TYR A 10 3.50 -1.88 8.11
C TYR A 10 4.41 -0.97 8.94
N LEU A 11 3.88 -0.21 9.90
CA LEU A 11 4.68 0.76 10.69
C LEU A 11 5.86 0.16 11.45
N PRO A 12 5.80 -1.06 12.02
CA PRO A 12 6.95 -1.65 12.71
C PRO A 12 8.20 -1.77 11.83
N PHE A 13 8.05 -1.88 10.51
CA PHE A 13 9.18 -1.92 9.58
C PHE A 13 9.98 -0.61 9.54
N ALA A 14 9.38 0.51 9.94
CA ALA A 14 10.07 1.80 10.03
C ALA A 14 11.12 1.84 11.15
N LEU A 15 11.09 0.88 12.08
CA LEU A 15 12.02 0.76 13.19
C LEU A 15 13.19 -0.19 12.88
N LEU A 16 13.18 -0.85 11.72
CA LEU A 16 14.24 -1.78 11.34
C LEU A 16 15.54 -1.01 11.01
N PRO A 17 16.70 -1.52 11.44
CA PRO A 17 17.97 -0.98 11.00
C PRO A 17 18.09 -1.10 9.47
N GLU A 18 18.82 -0.17 8.86
CA GLU A 18 19.00 -0.04 7.41
C GLU A 18 17.74 0.29 6.59
N VAL A 19 16.55 0.32 7.21
CA VAL A 19 15.32 0.74 6.54
C VAL A 19 15.10 2.23 6.69
N ALA A 20 14.80 2.90 5.58
CA ALA A 20 14.40 4.29 5.54
C ALA A 20 13.00 4.45 6.14
N GLY A 21 12.89 4.74 7.44
CA GLY A 21 11.60 4.82 8.14
C GLY A 21 10.60 5.79 7.49
N TRP A 22 11.07 6.89 6.90
CA TRP A 22 10.21 7.85 6.17
C TRP A 22 9.51 7.21 4.97
N LEU A 23 10.15 6.24 4.30
CA LEU A 23 9.59 5.54 3.14
C LEU A 23 8.40 4.67 3.55
N ILE A 24 8.52 3.99 4.69
CA ILE A 24 7.42 3.21 5.28
C ILE A 24 6.25 4.11 5.67
N VAL A 25 6.53 5.27 6.27
CA VAL A 25 5.48 6.24 6.63
C VAL A 25 4.75 6.73 5.39
N LEU A 26 5.48 7.12 4.33
CA LEU A 26 4.87 7.51 3.05
C LEU A 26 4.03 6.38 2.45
N PHE A 27 4.52 5.15 2.51
CA PHE A 27 3.78 3.97 2.07
C PHE A 27 2.47 3.78 2.83
N VAL A 28 2.48 3.91 4.17
CA VAL A 28 1.28 3.80 4.99
C VAL A 28 0.26 4.89 4.62
N ILE A 29 0.72 6.13 4.44
CA ILE A 29 -0.14 7.23 3.98
C ILE A 29 -0.74 6.91 2.60
N ALA A 30 0.07 6.44 1.65
CA ALA A 30 -0.39 6.07 0.31
C ALA A 30 -1.40 4.92 0.33
N ALA A 31 -1.19 3.91 1.20
CA ALA A 31 -2.13 2.81 1.38
C ALA A 31 -3.47 3.28 1.95
N VAL A 32 -3.45 4.21 2.91
CA VAL A 32 -4.66 4.85 3.46
C VAL A 32 -5.39 5.63 2.38
N ILE A 33 -4.68 6.44 1.58
CA ILE A 33 -5.27 7.17 0.45
C ILE A 33 -5.93 6.20 -0.53
N SER A 34 -5.26 5.08 -0.87
CA SER A 34 -5.79 4.06 -1.79
C SER A 34 -7.14 3.49 -1.35
N GLU A 35 -7.30 3.22 -0.05
CA GLU A 35 -8.56 2.74 0.52
C GLU A 35 -9.62 3.85 0.51
N MET A 36 -9.24 5.10 0.82
CA MET A 36 -10.16 6.24 0.78
C MET A 36 -10.65 6.55 -0.63
N THR A 37 -9.80 6.41 -1.66
CA THR A 37 -10.21 6.52 -3.06
C THR A 37 -11.33 5.53 -3.38
N GLY A 38 -11.25 4.29 -2.89
CA GLY A 38 -12.29 3.29 -3.08
C GLY A 38 -13.60 3.62 -2.35
N VAL A 39 -13.52 4.22 -1.16
CA VAL A 39 -14.70 4.68 -0.40
C VAL A 39 -15.37 5.86 -1.09
N VAL A 40 -14.59 6.87 -1.49
CA VAL A 40 -15.08 8.07 -2.16
C VAL A 40 -15.69 7.74 -3.52
N ALA A 41 -15.09 6.80 -4.27
CA ALA A 41 -15.65 6.32 -5.54
C ALA A 41 -17.10 5.81 -5.38
N VAL A 42 -17.37 5.02 -4.34
CA VAL A 42 -18.73 4.54 -4.05
C VAL A 42 -19.67 5.68 -3.63
N GLN A 43 -19.16 6.67 -2.89
CA GLN A 43 -19.96 7.84 -2.48
C GLN A 43 -20.39 8.73 -3.66
N ILE A 44 -19.58 8.81 -4.72
CA ILE A 44 -19.91 9.56 -5.95
C ILE A 44 -20.76 8.73 -6.94
N GLY A 45 -21.24 7.55 -6.55
CA GLY A 45 -22.08 6.69 -7.39
C GLY A 45 -21.33 5.76 -8.35
N ALA A 46 -19.99 5.74 -8.30
CA ALA A 46 -19.19 4.80 -9.09
C ALA A 46 -19.17 3.41 -8.44
N SER A 47 -19.02 2.37 -9.26
CA SER A 47 -18.82 1.00 -8.79
C SER A 47 -17.52 0.84 -8.00
N ARG A 48 -17.51 -0.14 -7.09
CA ARG A 48 -16.30 -0.48 -6.32
C ARG A 48 -15.28 -1.15 -7.22
N ARG A 49 -14.15 -0.48 -7.46
CA ARG A 49 -13.07 -0.98 -8.31
C ARG A 49 -11.91 -1.58 -7.52
N TYR A 50 -11.40 -2.70 -8.04
CA TYR A 50 -10.22 -3.39 -7.51
C TYR A 50 -9.00 -3.26 -8.43
N ASP A 51 -9.13 -2.53 -9.54
CA ASP A 51 -8.09 -2.32 -10.54
C ASP A 51 -6.77 -1.77 -9.96
N GLY A 52 -5.64 -2.20 -10.54
CA GLY A 52 -4.30 -1.68 -10.27
C GLY A 52 -3.24 -2.78 -10.27
N PRO A 53 -1.95 -2.43 -10.47
CA PRO A 53 -0.87 -3.41 -10.54
C PRO A 53 -0.55 -4.09 -9.20
N MET A 54 -0.95 -3.50 -8.06
CA MET A 54 -0.73 -4.12 -6.74
C MET A 54 -1.92 -3.85 -5.80
N GLY A 55 -2.72 -4.88 -5.60
CA GLY A 55 -3.89 -4.87 -4.75
C GLY A 55 -3.57 -4.87 -3.25
N LYS A 56 -4.61 -4.87 -2.42
CA LYS A 56 -4.47 -4.92 -0.95
C LYS A 56 -3.82 -6.22 -0.50
N SER A 57 -4.30 -7.35 -1.03
CA SER A 57 -3.82 -8.69 -0.67
C SER A 57 -2.36 -8.88 -1.07
N ASP A 58 -1.94 -8.35 -2.22
CA ASP A 58 -0.55 -8.43 -2.68
C ASP A 58 0.40 -7.71 -1.71
N ARG A 59 0.03 -6.52 -1.23
CA ARG A 59 0.82 -5.78 -0.23
C ARG A 59 0.91 -6.55 1.08
N ALA A 60 -0.23 -7.04 1.58
CA ALA A 60 -0.24 -7.84 2.81
C ALA A 60 0.64 -9.09 2.69
N PHE A 61 0.60 -9.77 1.55
CA PHE A 61 1.45 -10.94 1.27
C PHE A 61 2.93 -10.58 1.27
N VAL A 62 3.35 -9.53 0.56
CA VAL A 62 4.75 -9.12 0.51
C VAL A 62 5.29 -8.77 1.89
N PHE A 63 4.55 -7.96 2.66
CA PHE A 63 4.96 -7.62 4.03
C PHE A 63 4.98 -8.84 4.96
N ALA A 64 4.06 -9.79 4.80
CA ALA A 64 4.06 -11.03 5.57
C ALA A 64 5.28 -11.91 5.25
N VAL A 65 5.67 -12.01 3.97
CA VAL A 65 6.87 -12.76 3.55
C VAL A 65 8.14 -12.11 4.12
N ILE A 66 8.26 -10.78 4.08
CA ILE A 66 9.41 -10.09 4.67
C ILE A 66 9.42 -10.29 6.19
N ALA A 67 8.29 -10.12 6.87
CA ALA A 67 8.19 -10.35 8.32
C ALA A 67 8.61 -11.78 8.70
N LEU A 68 8.17 -12.78 7.92
CA LEU A 68 8.54 -14.17 8.14
C LEU A 68 10.04 -14.38 7.96
N ALA A 69 10.64 -13.84 6.90
CA ALA A 69 12.08 -13.93 6.66
C ALA A 69 12.89 -13.32 7.82
N LEU A 70 12.50 -12.14 8.28
CA LEU A 70 13.12 -11.49 9.45
C LEU A 70 12.94 -12.33 10.73
N GLY A 71 11.75 -12.90 10.94
CA GLY A 71 11.46 -13.79 12.07
C GLY A 71 12.23 -15.12 12.05
N LEU A 72 12.64 -15.59 10.87
CA LEU A 72 13.53 -16.74 10.69
C LEU A 72 15.03 -16.39 10.87
N GLY A 73 15.34 -15.13 11.18
CA GLY A 73 16.70 -14.67 11.47
C GLY A 73 17.45 -14.10 10.28
N LEU A 74 16.80 -13.86 9.13
CA LEU A 74 17.43 -13.08 8.07
C LEU A 74 17.58 -11.63 8.53
N PRO A 75 18.79 -11.03 8.47
CA PRO A 75 18.98 -9.66 8.88
C PRO A 75 18.28 -8.69 7.91
N PRO A 76 17.79 -7.54 8.41
CA PRO A 76 17.42 -6.43 7.54
C PRO A 76 18.60 -6.01 6.67
N ALA A 77 18.32 -5.56 5.46
CA ALA A 77 19.35 -5.17 4.51
C ALA A 77 18.88 -4.00 3.65
N ALA A 78 19.84 -3.19 3.19
CA ALA A 78 19.58 -1.99 2.40
C ALA A 78 18.63 -2.21 1.19
N TRP A 79 18.69 -3.37 0.53
CA TRP A 79 17.84 -3.71 -0.64
C TRP A 79 16.33 -3.64 -0.36
N MET A 80 15.95 -3.71 0.92
CA MET A 80 14.55 -3.56 1.35
C MET A 80 14.00 -2.17 1.01
N ASN A 81 14.85 -1.13 0.98
CA ASN A 81 14.43 0.22 0.64
C ASN A 81 13.98 0.34 -0.82
N GLU A 82 14.72 -0.27 -1.74
CA GLU A 82 14.36 -0.33 -3.16
C GLU A 82 13.05 -1.09 -3.33
N LEU A 83 12.89 -2.22 -2.62
CA LEU A 83 11.64 -2.98 -2.63
C LEU A 83 10.46 -2.13 -2.11
N PHE A 84 10.60 -1.48 -0.96
CA PHE A 84 9.56 -0.63 -0.40
C PHE A 84 9.24 0.57 -1.30
N ALA A 85 10.23 1.13 -1.98
CA ALA A 85 10.03 2.21 -2.95
C ALA A 85 9.21 1.74 -4.15
N VAL A 86 9.51 0.55 -4.69
CA VAL A 86 8.70 -0.06 -5.76
C VAL A 86 7.27 -0.30 -5.29
N ILE A 87 7.06 -0.86 -4.10
CA ILE A 87 5.73 -1.10 -3.53
C ILE A 87 4.95 0.22 -3.35
N LEU A 88 5.61 1.28 -2.88
CA LEU A 88 5.03 2.62 -2.77
C LEU A 88 4.57 3.12 -4.13
N LEU A 89 5.42 3.06 -5.16
CA LEU A 89 5.08 3.49 -6.52
C LEU A 89 3.90 2.71 -7.10
N LEU A 90 3.88 1.38 -6.93
CA LEU A 90 2.77 0.53 -7.37
C LEU A 90 1.46 0.85 -6.64
N THR A 91 1.55 1.20 -5.36
CA THR A 91 0.39 1.60 -4.55
C THR A 91 -0.17 2.94 -5.04
N LEU A 92 0.69 3.92 -5.33
CA LEU A 92 0.29 5.20 -5.90
C LEU A 92 -0.35 5.03 -7.29
N ALA A 93 0.26 4.20 -8.15
CA ALA A 93 -0.28 3.89 -9.47
C ALA A 93 -1.66 3.22 -9.38
N THR A 94 -1.85 2.30 -8.43
CA THR A 94 -3.15 1.67 -8.15
C THR A 94 -4.20 2.70 -7.73
N SER A 95 -3.86 3.59 -6.80
CA SER A 95 -4.76 4.66 -6.34
C SER A 95 -5.15 5.60 -7.48
N TYR A 96 -4.18 6.02 -8.30
CA TYR A 96 -4.43 6.89 -9.45
C TYR A 96 -5.34 6.23 -10.49
N ASN A 97 -5.09 4.97 -10.84
CA ASN A 97 -5.90 4.23 -11.81
C ASN A 97 -7.35 4.05 -11.33
N ARG A 98 -7.55 3.79 -10.03
CA ARG A 98 -8.88 3.69 -9.42
C ARG A 98 -9.62 5.02 -9.45
N ALA A 99 -8.97 6.12 -9.06
CA ALA A 99 -9.56 7.45 -9.08
C ALA A 99 -9.97 7.86 -10.50
N ARG A 100 -9.05 7.69 -11.47
CA ARG A 100 -9.31 8.03 -12.87
C ARG A 100 -10.49 7.25 -13.46
N LYS A 101 -10.55 5.94 -13.21
CA LYS A 101 -11.64 5.09 -13.69
C LYS A 101 -12.97 5.41 -13.02
N ALA A 102 -12.98 5.69 -11.72
CA ALA A 102 -14.19 6.10 -11.01
C ALA A 102 -14.77 7.42 -11.56
N LEU A 103 -13.91 8.42 -11.81
CA LEU A 103 -14.34 9.68 -12.40
C LEU A 103 -14.86 9.52 -13.84
N ALA A 104 -14.24 8.66 -14.63
CA ALA A 104 -14.72 8.37 -15.99
C ALA A 104 -16.10 7.72 -15.99
N GLU A 105 -16.37 6.84 -15.02
CA GLU A 105 -17.64 6.13 -14.88
C GLU A 105 -18.79 7.07 -14.49
N VAL A 106 -18.54 8.04 -13.60
CA VAL A 106 -19.56 9.03 -13.19
C VAL A 106 -19.86 10.06 -14.27
N ASN A 107 -18.89 10.35 -15.14
CA ASN A 107 -19.04 11.30 -16.24
C ASN A 107 -19.63 10.68 -17.52
N SER A 108 -19.93 9.37 -17.53
CA SER A 108 -20.53 8.64 -18.66
C SER A 108 -22.05 8.53 -18.48
#